data_AF-A0A1E3B9L5-F1
#
_entry.id   AF-A0A1E3B9L5-F1
#
_cell.length_a   1.000
_cell.length_b   1.000
_cell.length_c   1.000
_cell.angle_alpha   90.00
_cell.angle_beta   90.00
_cell.angle_gamma   90.00
#
_symmetry.space_group_name_H-M   'P 1'
#
loop_
_entity.id
_entity.type
_entity.pdbx_description
1 polymer ?
#
loop_
_entity_poly.entity_id
_entity_poly.type
_entity_poly.pdbx_seq_one_letter_code
_entity_poly.pdbx_strand_id
1 'polypeptide(L)'
;MYTNAPPTKHPSEQNCKIAPVQSELARINGWKDTFDALPSILVVVSYGALADRIGRKPCLLLSMLGVLLSEIWTRLVCWSSSLRLVWLPGLFRLLGGGNLVVSSIVCVMVADVFPEDDRATALYRLSSFFILGEILATPVSAAMMTCSSWTPYLLGLAIVALGLPIACFLPETLNRRSIEPLTDENQISLIEQLQQRVRQFSHLTRFLWTGNIMLALFMFLTSSLNRQSTSLLLQYSSARYDWSLAHASLFLALRGVATVFTFAFLMPTITGLLARALRMSPTVKDRRMSQASGGLSIMGIRPGRDCHCA
;
A
#
# COMPACT_ATOMS: atom_id res chain seq x y z
N MET A 1 44.25 -4.97 -15.09
CA MET A 1 45.01 -3.80 -14.59
C MET A 1 43.99 -2.84 -14.00
N TYR A 2 43.70 -3.00 -12.70
CA TYR A 2 42.70 -2.18 -12.01
C TYR A 2 43.33 -0.82 -11.71
N THR A 3 42.98 0.19 -12.49
CA THR A 3 43.40 1.56 -12.22
C THR A 3 42.68 2.07 -10.98
N ASN A 4 43.46 2.30 -9.93
CA ASN A 4 43.08 3.03 -8.73
C ASN A 4 42.68 4.47 -9.11
N ALA A 5 41.38 4.68 -9.36
CA ALA A 5 40.80 6.02 -9.33
C ALA A 5 40.52 6.41 -7.87
N PRO A 6 40.81 7.65 -7.44
CA PRO A 6 40.48 8.12 -6.10
C PRO A 6 38.96 8.02 -5.87
N PRO A 7 38.50 7.77 -4.63
CA PRO A 7 37.08 7.63 -4.34
C PRO A 7 36.37 8.96 -4.60
N THR A 8 35.70 9.06 -5.75
CA THR A 8 34.77 10.16 -6.00
C THR A 8 33.66 10.05 -4.98
N LYS A 9 33.45 11.12 -4.19
CA LYS A 9 32.49 11.21 -3.08
C LYS A 9 31.03 10.94 -3.47
N HIS A 10 30.75 10.85 -4.78
CA HIS A 10 29.53 10.31 -5.34
C HIS A 10 29.88 9.28 -6.42
N PRO A 11 29.37 8.03 -6.34
CA PRO A 11 29.45 7.12 -7.48
C PRO A 11 28.67 7.71 -8.66
N SER A 12 29.24 7.65 -9.87
CA SER A 12 28.51 8.01 -11.08
C SER A 12 27.31 7.08 -11.25
N GLU A 13 26.18 7.59 -11.76
CA GLU A 13 24.94 6.83 -11.92
C GLU A 13 25.15 5.54 -12.73
N GLN A 14 26.09 5.56 -13.68
CA GLN A 14 26.49 4.40 -14.49
C GLN A 14 27.03 3.24 -13.65
N ASN A 15 27.77 3.51 -12.56
CA ASN A 15 28.27 2.47 -11.67
C ASN A 15 27.14 1.80 -10.87
N CYS A 16 26.01 2.49 -10.68
CA CYS A 16 24.83 1.92 -10.03
C CYS A 16 23.96 1.08 -10.99
N LYS A 17 24.10 1.25 -12.32
CA LYS A 17 23.30 0.54 -13.33
C LYS A 17 23.86 -0.81 -13.76
N ILE A 18 25.07 -1.18 -13.33
CA ILE A 18 25.67 -2.46 -13.70
C ILE A 18 24.79 -3.65 -13.24
N ALA A 19 24.66 -4.65 -14.10
CA ALA A 19 23.85 -5.84 -13.87
C ALA A 19 24.03 -6.49 -12.48
N PRO A 20 25.27 -6.72 -11.97
CA PRO A 20 25.43 -7.34 -10.65
C PRO A 20 24.92 -6.47 -9.49
N VAL A 21 25.00 -5.14 -9.61
CA VAL A 21 24.48 -4.22 -8.57
C VAL A 21 22.97 -4.16 -8.61
N GLN A 22 22.37 -4.11 -9.80
CA GLN A 22 20.92 -4.08 -9.97
C GLN A 22 20.25 -5.39 -9.51
N SER A 23 20.85 -6.54 -9.80
CA SER A 23 20.35 -7.84 -9.31
C SER A 23 20.43 -7.97 -7.79
N GLU A 24 21.53 -7.51 -7.20
CA GLU A 24 21.68 -7.51 -5.75
C GLU A 24 20.72 -6.53 -5.07
N LEU A 25 20.53 -5.34 -5.64
CA LEU A 25 19.55 -4.37 -5.15
C LEU A 25 18.12 -4.92 -5.24
N ALA A 26 17.75 -5.54 -6.35
CA ALA A 26 16.44 -6.18 -6.51
C ALA A 26 16.22 -7.29 -5.47
N ARG A 27 17.26 -8.09 -5.19
CA ARG A 27 17.23 -9.13 -4.16
C ARG A 27 17.07 -8.53 -2.75
N ILE A 28 17.83 -7.49 -2.43
CA ILE A 28 17.75 -6.81 -1.13
C ILE A 28 16.36 -6.21 -0.92
N ASN A 29 15.82 -5.51 -1.91
CA ASN A 29 14.49 -4.91 -1.86
C ASN A 29 13.40 -5.99 -1.75
N GLY A 30 13.50 -7.08 -2.50
CA GLY A 30 12.55 -8.19 -2.43
C GLY A 30 12.46 -8.83 -1.03
N TRP A 31 13.60 -9.11 -0.41
CA TRP A 31 13.64 -9.63 0.97
C TRP A 31 13.19 -8.58 1.99
N LYS A 32 13.58 -7.32 1.82
CA LYS A 32 13.11 -6.22 2.67
C LYS A 32 11.60 -6.10 2.65
N ASP A 33 10.99 -6.04 1.46
CA ASP A 33 9.54 -5.93 1.30
C ASP A 33 8.82 -7.14 1.93
N THR A 34 9.40 -8.32 1.81
CA THR A 34 8.90 -9.55 2.45
C THR A 34 8.93 -9.45 3.98
N PHE A 35 10.06 -9.04 4.56
CA PHE A 35 10.20 -8.86 6.02
C PHE A 35 9.40 -7.66 6.55
N ASP A 36 9.09 -6.67 5.73
CA ASP A 36 8.21 -5.57 6.08
C ASP A 36 6.71 -5.98 6.02
N ALA A 37 6.34 -6.87 5.08
CA ALA A 37 4.97 -7.31 4.87
C ALA A 37 4.53 -8.42 5.84
N LEU A 38 5.37 -9.43 6.08
CA LEU A 38 5.04 -10.57 6.95
C LEU A 38 4.51 -10.15 8.34
N PRO A 39 5.19 -9.25 9.07
CA PRO A 39 4.72 -8.86 10.40
C PRO A 39 3.44 -8.01 10.31
N SER A 40 3.33 -7.17 9.29
CA SER A 40 2.14 -6.34 9.04
C SER A 40 0.90 -7.21 8.81
N ILE A 41 1.01 -8.30 8.04
CA ILE A 41 -0.09 -9.24 7.77
C ILE A 41 -0.51 -10.01 9.03
N LEU A 42 0.46 -10.47 9.83
CA LEU A 42 0.15 -11.20 11.07
C LEU A 42 -0.58 -10.31 12.09
N VAL A 43 -0.20 -9.02 12.12
CA VAL A 43 -0.64 -8.08 13.14
C VAL A 43 -1.92 -7.33 12.73
N VAL A 44 -2.26 -7.24 11.44
CA VAL A 44 -3.41 -6.45 10.95
C VAL A 44 -4.74 -6.84 11.59
N VAL A 45 -5.00 -8.15 11.75
CA VAL A 45 -6.25 -8.64 12.34
C VAL A 45 -6.31 -8.32 13.83
N SER A 46 -5.19 -8.53 14.53
CA SER A 46 -5.04 -8.22 15.95
C SER A 46 -5.21 -6.72 16.23
N TYR A 47 -4.62 -5.87 15.38
CA TYR A 47 -4.73 -4.40 15.51
C TYR A 47 -6.11 -3.88 15.13
N GLY A 48 -6.82 -4.54 14.20
CA GLY A 48 -8.23 -4.26 13.96
C GLY A 48 -9.07 -4.47 15.22
N ALA A 49 -8.96 -5.65 15.85
CA ALA A 49 -9.64 -5.94 17.10
C ALA A 49 -9.19 -5.02 18.26
N LEU A 50 -7.91 -4.63 18.29
CA LEU A 50 -7.37 -3.69 19.26
C LEU A 50 -7.95 -2.28 19.08
N ALA A 51 -8.10 -1.83 17.84
CA ALA A 51 -8.70 -0.53 17.50
C ALA A 51 -10.17 -0.44 17.95
N ASP A 52 -10.89 -1.56 17.92
CA ASP A 52 -12.27 -1.63 18.41
C ASP A 52 -12.38 -1.55 19.94
N ARG A 53 -11.32 -1.92 20.68
CA ARG A 53 -11.30 -1.90 22.15
C ARG A 53 -10.71 -0.62 22.74
N ILE A 54 -9.53 -0.21 22.26
CA ILE A 54 -8.76 0.91 22.81
C ILE A 54 -9.19 2.23 22.18
N GLY A 55 -9.72 2.20 20.95
CA GLY A 55 -9.99 3.37 20.14
C GLY A 55 -9.15 3.38 18.87
N ARG A 56 -9.63 4.11 17.86
CA ARG A 56 -9.04 4.19 16.53
C ARG A 56 -7.88 5.18 16.53
N LYS A 57 -7.97 6.28 17.30
CA LYS A 57 -6.90 7.29 17.43
C LYS A 57 -5.59 6.73 18.01
N PRO A 58 -5.56 6.08 19.18
CA PRO A 58 -4.32 5.57 19.75
C PRO A 58 -3.70 4.47 18.86
N CYS A 59 -4.53 3.65 18.22
CA CYS A 59 -4.08 2.64 17.27
C CYS A 59 -3.44 3.29 16.02
N LEU A 60 -4.04 4.37 15.50
CA LEU A 60 -3.47 5.16 14.40
C LEU A 60 -2.12 5.78 14.80
N LEU A 61 -2.02 6.41 15.97
CA LEU A 61 -0.77 7.04 16.43
C LEU A 61 0.36 6.01 16.62
N LEU A 62 0.03 4.87 17.23
CA LEU A 62 0.99 3.79 17.43
C LEU A 62 1.48 3.19 16.08
N SER A 63 0.56 3.05 15.12
CA SER A 63 0.90 2.58 13.77
C SER A 63 1.79 3.56 13.00
N MET A 64 1.49 4.85 13.06
CA MET A 64 2.32 5.90 12.45
C MET A 64 3.71 6.00 13.10
N LEU A 65 3.80 5.84 14.43
CA LEU A 65 5.08 5.81 15.14
C LEU A 65 5.96 4.62 14.69
N GLY A 66 5.37 3.43 14.57
CA GLY A 66 6.08 2.24 14.07
C GLY A 66 6.61 2.43 12.64
N VAL A 67 5.82 3.07 11.77
CA VAL A 67 6.26 3.43 10.41
C VAL A 67 7.41 4.43 10.45
N LEU A 68 7.31 5.49 11.27
CA LEU A 68 8.36 6.49 11.40
C LEU A 68 9.69 5.87 11.87
N LEU A 69 9.66 5.00 12.88
CA LEU A 69 10.84 4.29 13.37
C LEU A 69 11.46 3.39 12.29
N SER A 70 10.63 2.68 11.52
CA SER A 70 11.06 1.85 10.39
C SER A 70 11.77 2.67 9.29
N GLU A 71 11.23 3.85 9.00
CA GLU A 71 11.78 4.80 8.02
C GLU A 71 13.10 5.43 8.51
N ILE A 72 13.21 5.77 9.79
CA ILE A 72 14.45 6.24 10.42
C ILE A 72 15.52 5.15 10.39
N TRP A 73 15.16 3.92 10.74
CA TRP A 73 16.10 2.79 10.73
C TRP A 73 16.66 2.54 9.33
N THR A 74 15.79 2.51 8.31
CA THR A 74 16.22 2.33 6.92
C THR A 74 17.23 3.41 6.51
N ARG A 75 17.00 4.67 6.89
CA ARG A 75 17.91 5.81 6.64
C ARG A 75 19.25 5.67 7.35
N LEU A 76 19.22 5.27 8.63
CA LEU A 76 20.42 5.05 9.42
C LEU A 76 21.28 3.91 8.84
N VAL A 77 20.64 2.84 8.38
CA VAL A 77 21.34 1.73 7.72
C VAL A 77 21.94 2.19 6.39
N CYS A 78 21.24 2.98 5.58
CA CYS A 78 21.78 3.53 4.34
C CYS A 78 22.95 4.52 4.56
N TRP A 79 23.02 5.15 5.73
CA TRP A 79 24.18 5.96 6.13
C TRP A 79 25.37 5.09 6.58
N SER A 80 25.09 3.91 7.13
CA SER A 80 26.09 2.94 7.56
C SER A 80 26.59 2.06 6.39
N SER A 81 27.79 1.48 6.51
CA SER A 81 28.34 0.60 5.46
C SER A 81 27.78 -0.83 5.50
N SER A 82 26.93 -1.16 6.48
CA SER A 82 26.41 -2.51 6.71
C SER A 82 25.01 -2.71 6.12
N LEU A 83 24.93 -2.96 4.82
CA LEU A 83 23.68 -3.15 4.07
C LEU A 83 22.78 -4.30 4.56
N ARG A 84 23.33 -5.30 5.27
CA ARG A 84 22.57 -6.47 5.76
C ARG A 84 21.56 -6.14 6.85
N LEU A 85 21.70 -4.99 7.54
CA LEU A 85 20.78 -4.53 8.58
C LEU A 85 19.48 -3.95 8.02
N VAL A 86 19.36 -3.83 6.70
CA VAL A 86 18.20 -3.24 6.01
C VAL A 86 16.95 -4.12 6.05
N TRP A 87 17.07 -5.35 6.54
CA TRP A 87 15.96 -6.30 6.72
C TRP A 87 15.28 -6.20 8.09
N LEU A 88 15.90 -5.48 9.04
CA LEU A 88 15.34 -5.24 10.38
C LEU A 88 14.25 -4.14 10.49
N PRO A 89 14.01 -3.21 9.52
CA PRO A 89 12.93 -2.23 9.62
C PRO A 89 11.55 -2.85 9.89
N GLY A 90 11.30 -4.08 9.44
CA GLY A 90 10.05 -4.81 9.64
C GLY A 90 9.75 -5.09 11.12
N LEU A 91 10.77 -5.17 11.97
CA LEU A 91 10.59 -5.35 13.41
C LEU A 91 9.95 -4.12 14.05
N PHE A 92 10.28 -2.91 13.59
CA PHE A 92 9.62 -1.69 14.05
C PHE A 92 8.18 -1.59 13.57
N ARG A 93 7.87 -2.20 12.41
CA ARG A 93 6.49 -2.28 11.90
C ARG A 93 5.61 -3.21 12.73
N LEU A 94 6.15 -4.18 13.47
CA LEU A 94 5.36 -5.00 14.42
C LEU A 94 4.70 -4.17 15.52
N LEU A 95 5.35 -3.09 15.95
CA LEU A 95 4.83 -2.20 16.99
C LEU A 95 3.54 -1.49 16.59
N GLY A 96 3.19 -1.50 15.30
CA GLY A 96 2.10 -0.69 14.77
C GLY A 96 1.36 -1.29 13.57
N GLY A 97 1.74 -2.49 13.12
CA GLY A 97 1.21 -3.16 11.92
C GLY A 97 1.50 -2.48 10.57
N GLY A 98 2.34 -1.43 10.55
CA GLY A 98 2.83 -0.77 9.34
C GLY A 98 1.77 -0.04 8.50
N ASN A 99 2.10 0.22 7.24
CA ASN A 99 1.25 0.98 6.31
C ASN A 99 -0.15 0.34 6.06
N LEU A 100 -0.24 -0.99 6.18
CA LEU A 100 -1.49 -1.73 6.04
C LEU A 100 -2.48 -1.37 7.15
N VAL A 101 -2.02 -1.36 8.41
CA VAL A 101 -2.86 -0.99 9.55
C VAL A 101 -3.23 0.49 9.52
N VAL A 102 -2.30 1.38 9.20
CA VAL A 102 -2.59 2.82 9.03
C VAL A 102 -3.73 3.03 8.02
N SER A 103 -3.61 2.43 6.84
CA SER A 103 -4.62 2.58 5.77
C SER A 103 -5.98 2.00 6.18
N SER A 104 -5.97 0.84 6.84
CA SER A 104 -7.18 0.18 7.33
C SER A 104 -7.92 1.05 8.37
N ILE A 105 -7.20 1.56 9.38
CA ILE A 105 -7.78 2.37 10.45
C ILE A 105 -8.34 3.67 9.89
N VAL A 106 -7.64 4.34 8.97
CA VAL A 106 -8.15 5.58 8.35
C VAL A 106 -9.45 5.31 7.59
N CYS A 107 -9.54 4.20 6.85
CA CYS A 107 -10.79 3.81 6.18
C CYS A 107 -11.93 3.55 7.17
N VAL A 108 -11.64 2.89 8.30
CA VAL A 108 -12.62 2.67 9.38
C VAL A 108 -13.05 3.99 10.02
N MET A 109 -12.13 4.91 10.30
CA MET A 109 -12.45 6.24 10.86
C MET A 109 -13.36 7.04 9.93
N VAL A 110 -13.14 6.99 8.61
CA VAL A 110 -14.05 7.61 7.64
C VAL A 110 -15.41 6.90 7.63
N ALA A 111 -15.43 5.57 7.70
CA ALA A 111 -16.68 4.82 7.74
C ALA A 111 -17.51 5.06 9.02
N ASP A 112 -16.85 5.34 10.15
CA ASP A 112 -17.47 5.65 11.43
C ASP A 112 -18.14 7.03 11.44
N VAL A 113 -17.55 8.02 10.74
CA VAL A 113 -18.01 9.42 10.75
C VAL A 113 -19.12 9.67 9.73
N PHE A 114 -19.07 9.02 8.58
CA PHE A 114 -20.03 9.26 7.50
C PHE A 114 -21.21 8.27 7.55
N PRO A 115 -22.45 8.75 7.30
CA PRO A 115 -23.62 7.90 7.17
C PRO A 115 -23.50 6.96 5.96
N GLU A 116 -24.30 5.88 5.94
CA GLU A 116 -24.18 4.80 4.95
C GLU A 116 -24.28 5.28 3.49
N ASP A 117 -25.14 6.26 3.23
CA ASP A 117 -25.37 6.83 1.89
C ASP A 117 -24.14 7.60 1.37
N ASP A 118 -23.42 8.31 2.24
CA ASP A 118 -22.27 9.14 1.87
C ASP A 118 -20.92 8.45 2.05
N ARG A 119 -20.89 7.31 2.74
CA ARG A 119 -19.65 6.58 3.08
C ARG A 119 -18.82 6.23 1.84
N ALA A 120 -19.47 5.74 0.77
CA ALA A 120 -18.78 5.40 -0.46
C ALA A 120 -18.11 6.64 -1.07
N THR A 121 -18.84 7.76 -1.15
CA THR A 121 -18.32 9.03 -1.66
C THR A 121 -17.14 9.55 -0.83
N ALA A 122 -17.22 9.45 0.50
CA ALA A 122 -16.13 9.86 1.40
C ALA A 122 -14.87 9.01 1.20
N LEU A 123 -15.01 7.68 1.07
CA LEU A 123 -13.88 6.77 0.81
C LEU A 123 -13.25 7.01 -0.58
N TYR A 124 -14.07 7.33 -1.60
CA TYR A 124 -13.56 7.72 -2.92
C TYR A 124 -12.79 9.03 -2.87
N ARG A 125 -13.27 10.03 -2.12
CA ARG A 125 -12.55 11.30 -1.92
C ARG A 125 -11.21 11.08 -1.21
N LEU A 126 -11.20 10.27 -0.14
CA LEU A 126 -9.98 9.88 0.55
C LEU A 126 -8.96 9.24 -0.41
N SER A 127 -9.40 8.25 -1.19
CA SER A 127 -8.55 7.57 -2.18
C SER A 127 -8.02 8.53 -3.25
N SER A 128 -8.80 9.54 -3.63
CA SER A 128 -8.40 10.55 -4.61
C SER A 128 -7.25 11.42 -4.10
N PHE A 129 -7.27 11.81 -2.82
CA PHE A 129 -6.16 12.55 -2.21
C PHE A 129 -4.85 11.75 -2.22
N PHE A 130 -4.90 10.43 -2.00
CA PHE A 130 -3.72 9.57 -2.12
C PHE A 130 -3.11 9.61 -3.53
N ILE A 131 -3.94 9.50 -4.57
CA ILE A 131 -3.48 9.51 -5.97
C ILE A 131 -2.93 10.89 -6.35
N LEU A 132 -3.58 11.97 -5.91
CA LEU A 132 -3.07 13.33 -6.11
C LEU A 132 -1.70 13.52 -5.45
N GLY A 133 -1.52 13.00 -4.23
CA GLY A 133 -0.24 12.98 -3.55
C GLY A 133 0.84 12.26 -4.36
N GLU A 134 0.52 11.10 -4.94
CA GLU A 134 1.44 10.34 -5.80
C GLU A 134 1.86 11.11 -7.07
N ILE A 135 0.90 11.75 -7.74
CA ILE A 135 1.11 12.58 -8.93
C ILE A 135 2.01 13.77 -8.64
N LEU A 136 1.84 14.42 -7.48
CA LEU A 136 2.65 15.59 -7.11
C LEU A 136 4.02 15.18 -6.55
N ALA A 137 4.08 14.14 -5.72
CA ALA A 137 5.30 13.72 -5.05
C ALA A 137 6.35 13.19 -6.04
N THR A 138 5.92 12.51 -7.11
CA THR A 138 6.85 11.85 -8.03
C THR A 138 7.68 12.83 -8.88
N PRO A 139 7.10 13.85 -9.55
CA PRO A 139 7.85 14.89 -10.26
C PRO A 139 8.68 15.77 -9.30
N VAL A 140 8.15 16.10 -8.12
CA VAL A 140 8.89 16.86 -7.11
C VAL A 140 10.12 16.07 -6.67
N SER A 141 9.96 14.78 -6.40
CA SER A 141 11.08 13.88 -6.08
C SER A 141 12.08 13.80 -7.23
N ALA A 142 11.62 13.61 -8.48
CA ALA A 142 12.47 13.56 -9.66
C ALA A 142 13.30 14.84 -9.86
N ALA A 143 12.69 16.01 -9.70
CA ALA A 143 13.36 17.29 -9.79
C ALA A 143 14.37 17.50 -8.67
N MET A 144 14.11 16.99 -7.46
CA MET A 144 15.06 17.06 -6.35
C MET A 144 16.25 16.10 -6.52
N MET A 145 16.02 14.94 -7.14
CA MET A 145 17.07 13.94 -7.41
C MET A 145 18.18 14.46 -8.32
N THR A 146 17.92 15.47 -9.18
CA THR A 146 18.98 16.06 -10.04
C THR A 146 19.99 16.90 -9.25
N CYS A 147 19.59 17.43 -8.09
CA CYS A 147 20.49 18.21 -7.22
C CYS A 147 21.24 17.30 -6.25
N SER A 148 20.51 16.45 -5.51
CA SER A 148 21.09 15.50 -4.55
C SER A 148 20.10 14.40 -4.22
N SER A 149 20.53 13.14 -4.23
CA SER A 149 19.68 12.01 -3.87
C SER A 149 19.24 12.00 -2.40
N TRP A 150 19.97 12.72 -1.52
CA TRP A 150 19.64 12.81 -0.09
C TRP A 150 18.48 13.75 0.20
N THR A 151 18.23 14.76 -0.65
CA THR A 151 17.18 15.75 -0.40
C THR A 151 15.77 15.16 -0.48
N PRO A 152 15.34 14.40 -1.51
CA PRO A 152 14.01 13.77 -1.49
C PRO A 152 13.92 12.70 -0.40
N TYR A 153 15.04 12.05 -0.06
CA TYR A 153 15.08 11.01 0.96
C TYR A 153 14.84 11.53 2.38
N LEU A 154 15.40 12.69 2.72
CA LEU A 154 15.16 13.38 4.00
C LEU A 154 13.82 14.13 4.01
N LEU A 155 13.42 14.74 2.89
CA LEU A 155 12.12 15.41 2.79
C LEU A 155 10.96 14.45 3.04
N GLY A 156 11.02 13.24 2.47
CA GLY A 156 10.01 12.21 2.74
C GLY A 156 9.90 11.85 4.22
N LEU A 157 11.02 11.80 4.95
CA LEU A 157 11.00 11.55 6.40
C LEU A 157 10.33 12.70 7.15
N ALA A 158 10.66 13.94 6.78
CA ALA A 158 10.07 15.12 7.41
C ALA A 158 8.54 15.16 7.20
N ILE A 159 8.05 14.79 6.01
CA ILE A 159 6.61 14.72 5.73
C ILE A 159 5.93 13.65 6.59
N VAL A 160 6.51 12.46 6.70
CA VAL A 160 5.97 11.39 7.56
C VAL A 160 5.98 11.80 9.03
N ALA A 161 7.07 12.43 9.49
CA ALA A 161 7.19 12.94 10.85
C ALA A 161 6.15 14.03 11.16
N LEU A 162 5.84 14.89 10.19
CA LEU A 162 4.79 15.92 10.31
C LEU A 162 3.38 15.33 10.32
N GLY A 163 3.18 14.14 9.74
CA GLY A 163 1.90 13.44 9.80
C GLY A 163 1.48 13.06 11.23
N LEU A 164 2.45 12.76 12.11
CA LEU A 164 2.19 12.34 13.49
C LEU A 164 1.55 13.42 14.37
N PRO A 165 2.05 14.68 14.44
CA PRO A 165 1.36 15.74 15.17
C PRO A 165 0.01 16.09 14.54
N ILE A 166 -0.14 16.01 13.21
CA ILE A 166 -1.44 16.20 12.54
C ILE A 166 -2.44 15.13 13.01
N ALA A 167 -2.03 13.87 13.08
CA ALA A 167 -2.86 12.78 13.58
C ALA A 167 -3.23 12.94 15.06
N CYS A 168 -2.41 13.62 15.87
CA CYS A 168 -2.76 13.93 17.27
C CYS A 168 -3.98 14.86 17.38
N PHE A 169 -4.23 15.73 16.40
CA PHE A 169 -5.42 16.59 16.35
C PHE A 169 -6.68 15.86 15.92
N LEU A 170 -6.57 14.63 15.41
CA LEU A 170 -7.72 13.84 15.01
C LEU A 170 -8.54 13.44 16.24
N PRO A 171 -9.88 13.62 16.24
CA PRO A 171 -10.74 13.14 17.31
C PRO A 171 -10.85 11.61 17.29
N GLU A 172 -11.20 11.03 18.43
CA GLU A 172 -11.55 9.61 18.53
C GLU A 172 -12.92 9.36 17.88
N THR A 173 -13.01 8.36 16.99
CA THR A 173 -14.25 8.02 16.26
C THR A 173 -15.00 6.84 16.87
N LEU A 174 -14.39 6.12 17.82
CA LEU A 174 -15.04 5.00 18.50
C LEU A 174 -16.23 5.46 19.35
N ASN A 175 -17.44 5.12 18.91
CA ASN A 175 -18.65 5.32 19.70
C ASN A 175 -18.73 4.26 20.82
N ARG A 176 -18.31 4.64 22.02
CA ARG A 176 -18.21 3.74 23.19
C ARG A 176 -19.53 3.10 23.62
N ARG A 177 -20.68 3.56 23.10
CA ARG A 177 -22.01 3.00 23.39
C ARG A 177 -22.22 1.57 22.85
N SER A 178 -21.40 1.09 21.92
CA SER A 178 -21.47 -0.28 21.39
C SER A 178 -20.59 -1.29 22.13
N ILE A 179 -19.80 -0.86 23.12
CA ILE A 179 -19.05 -1.77 23.98
C ILE A 179 -20.03 -2.22 25.07
N GLU A 180 -20.85 -3.24 24.78
CA GLU A 180 -21.50 -3.98 25.85
C GLU A 180 -20.41 -4.41 26.84
N PRO A 181 -20.54 -4.10 28.14
CA PRO A 181 -19.62 -4.64 29.12
C PRO A 181 -19.75 -6.16 29.01
N LEU A 182 -18.66 -6.82 28.64
CA LEU A 182 -18.52 -8.25 28.87
C LEU A 182 -18.63 -8.42 30.39
N THR A 183 -19.82 -8.78 30.85
CA THR A 183 -20.05 -9.22 32.21
C THR A 183 -19.24 -10.49 32.38
N ASP A 184 -17.99 -10.34 32.84
CA ASP A 184 -17.16 -11.47 33.24
C ASP A 184 -17.69 -11.99 34.56
N GLU A 185 -18.59 -12.97 34.48
CA GLU A 185 -18.56 -14.15 35.35
C GLU A 185 -19.08 -15.35 34.56
N ASN A 186 -18.16 -16.09 33.95
CA ASN A 186 -18.24 -17.55 33.91
C ASN A 186 -16.87 -18.11 33.54
N GLN A 187 -16.33 -18.98 34.40
CA GLN A 187 -15.15 -19.80 34.14
C GLN A 187 -15.47 -20.80 33.01
N ILE A 188 -15.52 -20.33 31.77
CA ILE A 188 -15.67 -21.18 30.60
C ILE A 188 -14.31 -21.80 30.29
N SER A 189 -14.29 -23.12 30.16
CA SER A 189 -13.07 -23.90 29.95
C SER A 189 -12.32 -23.47 28.69
N LEU A 190 -10.98 -23.53 28.74
CA LEU A 190 -10.08 -23.15 27.63
C LEU A 190 -10.43 -23.89 26.32
N ILE A 191 -10.98 -25.11 26.45
CA ILE A 191 -11.42 -25.97 25.35
C ILE A 191 -12.72 -25.45 24.71
N GLU A 192 -13.69 -24.99 25.51
CA GLU A 192 -14.92 -24.38 24.98
C GLU A 192 -14.63 -23.04 24.31
N GLN A 193 -13.70 -22.23 24.84
CA GLN A 193 -13.25 -21.00 24.20
C GLN A 193 -12.57 -21.27 22.85
N LEU A 194 -11.71 -22.30 22.79
CA LEU A 194 -11.08 -22.74 21.54
C LEU A 194 -12.12 -23.26 20.54
N GLN A 195 -13.09 -24.05 20.97
CA GLN A 195 -14.18 -24.53 20.11
C GLN A 195 -15.04 -23.39 19.57
N GLN A 196 -15.37 -22.39 20.41
CA GLN A 196 -16.14 -21.23 19.98
C GLN A 196 -15.35 -20.39 18.96
N ARG A 197 -14.05 -20.15 19.20
CA ARG A 197 -13.18 -19.45 18.25
C ARG A 197 -13.03 -20.20 16.93
N VAL A 198 -12.88 -21.53 16.97
CA VAL A 198 -12.78 -22.37 15.76
C VAL A 198 -14.10 -22.37 14.99
N ARG A 199 -15.26 -22.40 15.66
CA ARG A 199 -16.58 -22.29 15.01
C ARG A 199 -16.82 -20.92 14.39
N GLN A 200 -16.39 -19.85 15.05
CA GLN A 200 -16.45 -18.50 14.47
C GLN A 200 -15.51 -18.38 13.27
N PHE A 201 -14.29 -18.92 13.37
CA PHE A 201 -13.34 -18.95 12.27
C PHE A 201 -13.84 -19.79 11.08
N SER A 202 -14.50 -20.93 11.33
CA SER A 202 -15.07 -21.77 10.27
C SER A 202 -16.26 -21.11 9.57
N HIS A 203 -17.06 -20.32 10.29
CA HIS A 203 -18.15 -19.54 9.68
C HIS A 203 -17.60 -18.38 8.84
N LEU A 204 -16.57 -17.68 9.32
CA LEU A 204 -15.88 -16.62 8.58
C LEU A 204 -15.18 -17.16 7.33
N THR A 205 -14.50 -18.30 7.41
CA THR A 205 -13.85 -18.91 6.23
C THR A 205 -14.87 -19.43 5.20
N ARG A 206 -16.01 -19.95 5.65
CA ARG A 206 -17.11 -20.36 4.75
C ARG A 206 -17.75 -19.15 4.04
N PHE A 207 -17.87 -18.02 4.74
CA PHE A 207 -18.34 -16.76 4.16
C PHE A 207 -17.33 -16.23 3.12
N LEU A 208 -16.03 -16.28 3.43
CA LEU A 208 -14.96 -15.90 2.49
C LEU A 208 -14.97 -16.73 1.20
N TRP A 209 -15.39 -18.00 1.27
CA TRP A 209 -15.47 -18.90 0.11
C TRP A 209 -16.69 -18.68 -0.79
N THR A 210 -17.53 -17.68 -0.53
CA THR A 210 -18.61 -17.33 -1.46
C THR A 210 -18.05 -16.77 -2.77
N GLY A 211 -18.65 -17.14 -3.92
CA GLY A 211 -18.07 -16.84 -5.24
C GLY A 211 -17.81 -15.35 -5.51
N ASN A 212 -18.63 -14.45 -4.96
CA ASN A 212 -18.43 -13.00 -5.11
C ASN A 212 -17.24 -12.48 -4.29
N ILE A 213 -17.02 -13.02 -3.08
CA ILE A 213 -15.91 -12.60 -2.22
C ILE A 213 -14.59 -13.15 -2.75
N MET A 214 -14.57 -14.39 -3.27
CA MET A 214 -13.40 -14.94 -3.96
C MET A 214 -13.01 -14.09 -5.18
N LEU A 215 -13.99 -13.65 -5.98
CA LEU A 215 -13.77 -12.70 -7.08
C LEU A 215 -13.17 -11.37 -6.57
N ALA A 216 -13.69 -10.82 -5.48
CA ALA A 216 -13.18 -9.59 -4.89
C ALA A 216 -11.74 -9.75 -4.35
N LEU A 217 -11.43 -10.86 -3.67
CA LEU A 217 -10.09 -11.20 -3.19
C LEU A 217 -9.12 -11.37 -4.35
N PHE A 218 -9.54 -12.02 -5.45
CA PHE A 218 -8.73 -12.17 -6.65
C PHE A 218 -8.45 -10.82 -7.34
N MET A 219 -9.46 -9.94 -7.44
CA MET A 219 -9.28 -8.57 -7.94
C MET A 219 -8.33 -7.76 -7.06
N PHE A 220 -8.43 -7.92 -5.74
CA PHE A 220 -7.54 -7.27 -4.78
C PHE A 220 -6.09 -7.78 -4.92
N LEU A 221 -5.90 -9.09 -5.07
CA LEU A 221 -4.60 -9.70 -5.33
C LEU A 221 -4.00 -9.16 -6.62
N THR A 222 -4.77 -9.15 -7.70
CA THR A 222 -4.35 -8.62 -9.01
C THR A 222 -3.95 -7.14 -8.91
N SER A 223 -4.74 -6.34 -8.20
CA SER A 223 -4.46 -4.92 -7.98
C SER A 223 -3.18 -4.71 -7.16
N SER A 224 -2.94 -5.57 -6.16
CA SER A 224 -1.74 -5.56 -5.33
C SER A 224 -0.50 -5.94 -6.13
N LEU A 225 -0.58 -6.98 -6.96
CA LEU A 225 0.49 -7.38 -7.89
C LEU A 225 0.82 -6.27 -8.89
N ASN A 226 -0.19 -5.61 -9.45
CA ASN A 226 -0.01 -4.48 -10.37
C ASN A 226 0.60 -3.24 -9.70
N ARG A 227 0.41 -3.06 -8.38
CA ARG A 227 1.12 -2.01 -7.64
C ARG A 227 2.60 -2.37 -7.51
N GLN A 228 2.91 -3.60 -7.12
CA GLN A 228 4.30 -4.07 -6.93
C GLN A 228 5.11 -4.11 -8.24
N SER A 229 4.49 -4.45 -9.37
CA SER A 229 5.14 -4.46 -10.68
C SER A 229 5.68 -3.09 -11.09
N THR A 230 5.08 -2.00 -10.60
CA THR A 230 5.52 -0.62 -10.88
C THR A 230 6.92 -0.34 -10.34
N SER A 231 7.29 -0.93 -9.19
CA SER A 231 8.63 -0.80 -8.63
C SER A 231 9.68 -1.45 -9.52
N LEU A 232 9.37 -2.64 -10.05
CA LEU A 232 10.22 -3.35 -11.02
C LEU A 232 10.29 -2.63 -12.36
N LEU A 233 9.19 -2.02 -12.82
CA LEU A 233 9.15 -1.25 -14.06
C LEU A 233 10.12 -0.06 -14.02
N LEU A 234 10.23 0.63 -12.89
CA LEU A 234 11.17 1.73 -12.71
C LEU A 234 12.62 1.23 -12.81
N GLN A 235 12.94 0.11 -12.16
CA GLN A 235 14.27 -0.50 -12.22
C GLN A 235 14.60 -1.01 -13.64
N TYR A 236 13.64 -1.66 -14.29
CA TYR A 236 13.76 -2.18 -15.64
C TYR A 236 13.95 -1.07 -16.69
N SER A 237 13.15 0.00 -16.63
CA SER A 237 13.24 1.11 -17.58
C SER A 237 14.59 1.85 -17.49
N SER A 238 15.09 2.06 -16.27
CA SER A 238 16.41 2.64 -16.03
C SER A 238 17.55 1.77 -16.58
N ALA A 239 17.45 0.44 -16.43
CA ALA A 239 18.46 -0.51 -16.89
C ALA A 239 18.39 -0.81 -18.40
N ARG A 240 17.19 -0.79 -19.02
CA ARG A 240 16.98 -1.15 -20.42
C ARG A 240 17.14 0.02 -21.38
N TYR A 241 16.69 1.22 -20.99
CA TYR A 241 16.69 2.40 -21.85
C TYR A 241 17.80 3.41 -21.49
N ASP A 242 18.66 3.08 -20.53
CA ASP A 242 19.70 3.98 -19.97
C ASP A 242 19.17 5.32 -19.43
N TRP A 243 17.86 5.45 -19.25
CA TRP A 243 17.23 6.65 -18.71
C TRP A 243 17.68 6.88 -17.28
N SER A 244 17.84 8.15 -16.87
CA SER A 244 18.16 8.42 -15.48
C SER A 244 16.99 8.05 -14.57
N LEU A 245 17.27 7.66 -13.32
CA LEU A 245 16.23 7.29 -12.34
C LEU A 245 15.17 8.40 -12.16
N ALA A 246 15.55 9.66 -12.31
CA ALA A 246 14.64 10.81 -12.27
C ALA A 246 13.71 10.89 -13.50
N HIS A 247 14.19 10.57 -14.71
CA HIS A 247 13.33 10.54 -15.89
C HIS A 247 12.42 9.29 -15.89
N ALA A 248 12.94 8.15 -15.44
CA ALA A 248 12.17 6.91 -15.31
C ALA A 248 11.00 7.06 -14.33
N SER A 249 11.17 7.82 -13.24
CA SER A 249 10.09 8.08 -12.29
C SER A 249 8.96 8.94 -12.88
N LEU A 250 9.20 9.72 -13.96
CA LEU A 250 8.13 10.45 -14.65
C LEU A 250 7.07 9.52 -15.25
N PHE A 251 7.40 8.27 -15.57
CA PHE A 251 6.40 7.28 -16.00
C PHE A 251 5.38 6.97 -14.89
N LEU A 252 5.79 6.99 -13.63
CA LEU A 252 4.86 6.81 -12.51
C LEU A 252 3.92 8.01 -12.41
N ALA A 253 4.41 9.23 -12.62
CA ALA A 253 3.57 10.42 -12.67
C ALA A 253 2.55 10.36 -13.82
N LEU A 254 2.99 9.94 -15.02
CA LEU A 254 2.11 9.77 -16.18
C LEU A 254 1.02 8.71 -15.92
N ARG A 255 1.39 7.58 -15.30
CA ARG A 255 0.42 6.56 -14.84
C ARG A 255 -0.59 7.16 -13.87
N GLY A 256 -0.15 7.96 -12.91
CA GLY A 256 -1.03 8.66 -11.97
C GLY A 256 -2.04 9.56 -12.69
N VAL A 257 -1.57 10.40 -13.62
CA VAL A 257 -2.43 11.27 -14.45
C VAL A 257 -3.43 10.46 -15.25
N ALA A 258 -3.01 9.38 -15.90
CA ALA A 258 -3.89 8.49 -16.64
C ALA A 258 -4.95 7.83 -15.72
N THR A 259 -4.58 7.50 -14.49
CA THR A 259 -5.50 6.94 -13.47
C THR A 259 -6.55 7.97 -13.06
N VAL A 260 -6.15 9.21 -12.80
CA VAL A 260 -7.08 10.31 -12.49
C VAL A 260 -8.00 10.59 -13.67
N PHE A 261 -7.47 10.64 -14.89
CA PHE A 261 -8.28 10.81 -16.09
C PHE A 261 -9.32 9.69 -16.23
N THR A 262 -8.91 8.45 -15.96
CA THR A 262 -9.80 7.28 -15.98
C THR A 262 -10.92 7.42 -14.94
N PHE A 263 -10.60 7.83 -13.71
CA PHE A 263 -11.61 8.01 -12.67
C PHE A 263 -12.50 9.24 -12.87
N ALA A 264 -11.96 10.34 -13.40
CA ALA A 264 -12.69 11.60 -13.57
C ALA A 264 -13.57 11.64 -14.83
N PHE A 265 -13.14 11.01 -15.91
CA PHE A 265 -13.82 11.08 -17.21
C PHE A 265 -14.36 9.73 -17.67
N LEU A 266 -13.53 8.69 -17.66
CA LEU A 266 -13.93 7.40 -18.23
C LEU A 266 -14.99 6.71 -17.36
N MET A 267 -14.80 6.66 -16.04
CA MET A 267 -15.76 6.03 -15.14
C MET A 267 -17.12 6.73 -15.15
N PRO A 268 -17.24 8.06 -15.02
CA PRO A 268 -18.53 8.76 -15.07
C PRO A 268 -19.22 8.65 -16.42
N THR A 269 -18.47 8.66 -17.54
CA THR A 269 -19.06 8.51 -18.89
C THR A 269 -19.61 7.11 -19.11
N ILE A 270 -18.86 6.05 -18.75
CA ILE A 270 -19.35 4.66 -18.82
C ILE A 270 -20.56 4.50 -17.89
N THR A 271 -20.48 5.07 -16.69
CA THR A 271 -21.53 5.05 -15.67
C THR A 271 -22.82 5.73 -16.15
N GLY A 272 -22.70 6.90 -16.78
CA GLY A 272 -23.81 7.64 -17.36
C GLY A 272 -24.38 6.95 -18.61
N LEU A 273 -23.52 6.37 -19.44
CA LEU A 273 -23.93 5.63 -20.64
C LEU A 273 -24.70 4.36 -20.27
N LEU A 274 -24.21 3.56 -19.31
CA LEU A 274 -24.93 2.37 -18.81
C LEU A 274 -26.27 2.74 -18.17
N ALA A 275 -26.33 3.87 -17.44
CA ALA A 275 -27.57 4.34 -16.83
C ALA A 275 -28.61 4.76 -17.89
N ARG A 276 -28.17 5.49 -18.93
CA ARG A 276 -29.05 6.00 -20.00
C ARG A 276 -29.46 4.92 -21.00
N ALA A 277 -28.52 4.06 -21.42
CA ALA A 277 -28.74 3.07 -22.47
C ALA A 277 -29.41 1.79 -21.96
N LEU A 278 -29.10 1.35 -20.73
CA LEU A 278 -29.52 0.04 -20.21
C LEU A 278 -30.46 0.12 -18.99
N ARG A 279 -30.80 1.32 -18.49
CA ARG A 279 -31.67 1.55 -17.30
C ARG A 279 -31.38 0.60 -16.14
N MET A 280 -30.10 0.28 -15.91
CA MET A 280 -29.70 -0.72 -14.93
C MET A 280 -29.79 -0.17 -13.50
N SER A 281 -30.14 -1.02 -12.53
CA SER A 281 -30.07 -0.63 -11.12
C SER A 281 -28.61 -0.36 -10.69
N PRO A 282 -28.39 0.50 -9.67
CA PRO A 282 -27.05 0.86 -9.21
C PRO A 282 -26.18 -0.34 -8.80
N THR A 283 -26.78 -1.30 -8.09
CA THR A 283 -26.07 -2.49 -7.58
C THR A 283 -25.66 -3.46 -8.68
N VAL A 284 -26.48 -3.65 -9.71
CA VAL A 284 -26.16 -4.53 -10.84
C VAL A 284 -25.06 -3.91 -11.71
N LYS A 285 -25.09 -2.58 -11.86
CA LYS A 285 -24.09 -1.82 -12.59
C LYS A 285 -22.71 -1.92 -11.95
N ASP A 286 -22.59 -1.68 -10.65
CA ASP A 286 -21.31 -1.76 -9.94
C ASP A 286 -20.74 -3.18 -9.96
N ARG A 287 -21.61 -4.20 -9.84
CA ARG A 287 -21.21 -5.60 -9.98
C ARG A 287 -20.70 -5.94 -11.39
N ARG A 288 -21.36 -5.46 -12.44
CA ARG A 288 -20.89 -5.69 -13.82
C ARG A 288 -19.61 -4.93 -14.13
N MET A 289 -19.44 -3.71 -13.60
CA MET A 289 -18.21 -2.95 -13.76
C MET A 289 -17.03 -3.61 -13.05
N SER A 290 -17.22 -4.14 -11.84
CA SER A 290 -16.16 -4.87 -11.15
C SER A 290 -15.81 -6.16 -11.90
N GLN A 291 -16.80 -6.91 -12.40
CA GLN A 291 -16.57 -8.10 -13.23
C GLN A 291 -15.82 -7.78 -14.53
N ALA A 292 -16.21 -6.72 -15.24
CA ALA A 292 -15.53 -6.27 -16.46
C ALA A 292 -14.08 -5.83 -16.17
N SER A 293 -13.86 -5.09 -15.09
CA SER A 293 -12.53 -4.65 -14.66
C SER A 293 -11.64 -5.84 -14.27
N GLY A 294 -12.21 -6.84 -13.59
CA GLY A 294 -11.53 -8.09 -13.28
C GLY A 294 -11.16 -8.88 -14.54
N GLY A 295 -12.08 -8.99 -15.50
CA GLY A 295 -11.83 -9.64 -16.79
C GLY A 295 -10.71 -8.95 -17.58
N LEU A 296 -10.74 -7.62 -17.65
CA LEU A 296 -9.70 -6.82 -18.31
C LEU A 296 -8.33 -7.00 -17.65
N SER A 297 -8.31 -7.05 -16.31
CA SER A 297 -7.08 -7.27 -15.55
C SER A 297 -6.47 -8.64 -15.82
N ILE A 298 -7.30 -9.69 -15.95
CA ILE A 298 -6.85 -11.04 -16.33
C ILE A 298 -6.28 -11.06 -17.76
N MET A 299 -6.94 -10.36 -18.69
CA MET A 299 -6.43 -10.24 -20.07
C MET A 299 -5.08 -9.52 -20.13
N GLY A 300 -4.89 -8.48 -19.31
CA GLY A 300 -3.61 -7.75 -19.23
C GLY A 300 -2.46 -8.55 -18.63
N ILE A 301 -2.74 -9.55 -17.79
CA ILE A 301 -1.73 -10.47 -17.23
C ILE A 301 -1.29 -11.52 -18.26
N ARG A 302 -2.04 -11.71 -19.36
CA ARG A 302 -1.71 -12.72 -20.36
C ARG A 302 -0.36 -12.35 -20.99
N PRO A 303 0.71 -13.15 -20.75
CA PRO A 303 2.01 -12.88 -21.36
C PRO A 303 1.80 -12.86 -22.86
N GLY A 304 2.30 -11.80 -23.53
CA GLY A 304 2.39 -11.79 -24.98
C GLY A 304 3.06 -13.09 -25.40
N ARG A 305 2.32 -13.94 -26.14
CA ARG A 305 2.86 -15.19 -26.68
C ARG A 305 4.11 -14.84 -27.47
N ASP A 306 5.22 -15.33 -26.96
CA ASP A 306 6.43 -15.70 -27.68
C ASP A 306 6.62 -15.03 -29.05
N CYS A 307 7.32 -13.90 -29.06
CA CYS A 307 8.12 -13.58 -30.24
C CYS A 307 9.22 -14.64 -30.32
N HIS A 308 8.95 -15.70 -31.08
CA HIS A 308 9.99 -16.57 -31.61
C HIS A 308 10.98 -15.70 -32.40
N CYS A 309 12.16 -15.47 -31.84
CA CYS A 309 13.31 -15.05 -32.63
C CYS A 309 13.70 -16.24 -33.52
N ALA A 310 13.43 -16.12 -34.81
CA ALA A 310 14.19 -16.79 -35.86
C ALA A 310 15.49 -16.02 -36.11
#